data_AF-A0A0E0HKP5-F1
#
_entry.id   AF-A0A0E0HKP5-F1
#
_cell.length_a   1.000
_cell.length_b   1.000
_cell.length_c   1.000
_cell.angle_alpha   90.00
_cell.angle_beta   90.00
_cell.angle_gamma   90.00
#
_symmetry.space_group_name_H-M   'P 1'
#
loop_
_entity.id
_entity.type
_entity.pdbx_description
1 polymer ?
#
loop_
_entity_poly.entity_id
_entity_poly.type
_entity_poly.pdbx_seq_one_letter_code
_entity_poly.pdbx_strand_id
1 'polypeptide(L)'
;MGLPGFSVKDLEEGSMSGVVDCLLVLRESVSSGLRDGTSKAPLRKKWRVPETGEPLVPGVAQGKTSPGEDKRNGLPDPKSQQKTPIFNGRKLREIFQLKRGSYADLPAAKISEMMHSNSLDNAPTQSLLSVVNGILDESIERKKGEIPHRVVYLLRKVVQEIERRLCIQAEHIRSQNVIIKTREDKYHSKIKALEILVNGTNEENQMAINRLQIIKEEKSKIEEKRKLGEQDVARLMKEKEISENTIASLKKEMEVMTSMHEQQLQKIELTAKQMEEHLTTKIKEVESLLVQSNKKIEEVEVASLLKSQLWNKKEGIFQKYMNSQQLYVKGLRISSWSIKNEMHALEMELRDEMSNFGSGLKCLVDAAENYHKVLAENQKLFNEVQELKGNIRVYCRVRPFLPGQDKKSTTVDYIGENGELLISNPFKQGKDGHRMFKFNKVFSPFSSQAEVFSDIQPLIRSVLDGFNVCIFAYGQTGSGKTYTMSGPSTSKQDWGVNYRALNDLFDISLSRRNAFSYEVGVQMVEIYNEQVRDLLSNDIAQKHLAYGAPLNLMDLSSQMRAYTQLNQHQMF
;
A
#
# COMPACT_ATOMS: atom_id res chain seq x y z
N MET A 1 39.85 47.62 -24.34
CA MET A 1 39.15 48.49 -23.37
C MET A 1 38.76 47.79 -22.06
N GLY A 2 39.16 46.53 -21.81
CA GLY A 2 38.79 45.85 -20.54
C GLY A 2 37.29 45.55 -20.39
N LEU A 3 36.52 45.64 -21.48
CA LEU A 3 35.10 45.30 -21.53
C LEU A 3 34.92 43.80 -21.76
N PRO A 4 33.97 43.13 -21.09
CA PRO A 4 33.55 41.79 -21.47
C PRO A 4 32.84 41.82 -22.83
N GLY A 5 33.11 40.83 -23.67
CA GLY A 5 32.40 40.62 -24.94
C GLY A 5 31.34 39.53 -24.80
N PHE A 6 30.18 39.73 -25.41
CA PHE A 6 29.09 38.75 -25.49
C PHE A 6 29.12 37.97 -26.80
N SER A 7 28.46 36.82 -26.83
CA SER A 7 28.32 35.93 -27.98
C SER A 7 27.11 36.31 -28.83
N VAL A 8 27.16 36.00 -30.13
CA VAL A 8 25.98 36.13 -31.02
C VAL A 8 24.82 35.24 -30.54
N LYS A 9 25.12 34.12 -29.86
CA LYS A 9 24.11 33.22 -29.30
C LYS A 9 23.26 33.88 -28.20
N ASP A 10 23.83 34.82 -27.45
CA ASP A 10 23.15 35.46 -26.31
C ASP A 10 21.99 36.36 -26.78
N LEU A 11 22.04 36.81 -28.04
CA LEU A 11 20.99 37.59 -28.72
C LEU A 11 19.83 36.73 -29.24
N GLU A 12 20.05 35.45 -29.54
CA GLU A 12 19.03 34.56 -30.12
C GLU A 12 18.19 33.86 -29.04
N GLU A 13 18.75 33.65 -27.85
CA GLU A 13 18.04 33.08 -26.68
C GLU A 13 17.43 34.14 -25.74
N GLY A 14 17.60 35.44 -26.06
CA GLY A 14 16.99 36.55 -25.32
C GLY A 14 17.64 36.91 -23.97
N SER A 15 18.80 36.32 -23.64
CA SER A 15 19.50 36.57 -22.38
C SER A 15 20.36 37.84 -22.44
N MET A 16 19.71 39.00 -22.32
CA MET A 16 20.32 40.33 -22.46
C MET A 16 21.42 40.70 -21.42
N SER A 17 21.78 39.80 -20.50
CA SER A 17 22.74 40.04 -19.41
C SER A 17 24.09 40.59 -19.89
N GLY A 18 24.78 39.86 -20.78
CA GLY A 18 26.08 40.27 -21.33
C GLY A 18 26.05 41.57 -22.16
N VAL A 19 24.87 41.97 -22.66
CA VAL A 19 24.66 43.23 -23.38
C VAL A 19 24.47 44.39 -22.39
N VAL A 20 23.72 44.17 -21.31
CA VAL A 20 23.47 45.18 -20.26
C VAL A 20 24.75 45.53 -19.49
N ASP A 21 25.55 44.55 -19.08
CA ASP A 21 26.80 44.81 -18.35
C ASP A 21 27.81 45.61 -19.18
N CYS A 22 27.90 45.32 -20.49
CA CYS A 22 28.76 46.06 -21.42
C CYS A 22 28.32 47.55 -21.55
N LEU A 23 26.99 47.80 -21.56
CA LEU A 23 26.42 49.15 -21.59
C LEU A 23 26.56 49.90 -20.25
N LEU A 24 26.54 49.20 -19.11
CA LEU A 24 26.74 49.83 -17.79
C LEU A 24 28.18 50.34 -17.61
N VAL A 25 29.19 49.55 -17.97
CA VAL A 25 30.61 49.99 -17.86
C VAL A 25 30.94 51.16 -18.81
N LEU A 26 30.28 51.22 -19.98
CA LEU A 26 30.35 52.37 -20.89
C LEU A 26 29.65 53.63 -20.35
N ARG A 27 28.70 53.49 -19.42
CA ARG A 27 27.97 54.63 -18.81
C ARG A 27 28.77 55.33 -17.72
N GLU A 28 29.46 54.58 -16.86
CA GLU A 28 30.20 55.12 -15.71
C GLU A 28 31.47 55.91 -16.11
N SER A 29 32.13 55.47 -17.17
CA SER A 29 33.41 56.03 -17.65
C SER A 29 33.28 57.34 -18.43
N VAL A 30 32.07 57.70 -18.90
CA VAL A 30 31.84 58.86 -19.80
C VAL A 30 31.15 60.05 -19.10
N SER A 31 30.59 59.86 -17.90
CA SER A 31 29.63 60.82 -17.30
C SER A 31 30.02 61.41 -15.93
N SER A 32 31.22 61.13 -15.40
CA SER A 32 31.60 61.37 -14.00
C SER A 32 32.59 62.53 -13.79
N GLY A 33 32.31 63.71 -14.34
CA GLY A 33 33.25 64.85 -14.28
C GLY A 33 32.64 66.23 -13.99
N LEU A 34 32.45 66.61 -12.72
CA LEU A 34 32.41 68.02 -12.29
C LEU A 34 32.58 68.25 -10.77
N ARG A 35 33.64 69.00 -10.38
CA ARG A 35 33.83 69.77 -9.09
C ARG A 35 33.89 68.96 -7.76
N ASP A 36 34.49 69.46 -6.66
CA ASP A 36 35.21 70.74 -6.44
C ASP A 36 36.40 70.61 -5.46
N GLY A 37 37.35 71.57 -5.56
CA GLY A 37 38.28 72.13 -4.55
C GLY A 37 39.09 71.29 -3.52
N THR A 38 40.26 71.75 -3.01
CA THR A 38 41.13 72.89 -3.38
C THR A 38 42.49 72.86 -2.65
N SER A 39 43.62 72.94 -3.39
CA SER A 39 44.88 73.63 -3.01
C SER A 39 45.71 73.10 -1.79
N LYS A 40 47.01 73.39 -1.59
CA LYS A 40 48.01 74.26 -2.26
C LYS A 40 49.36 73.53 -2.49
N ALA A 41 50.16 74.06 -3.42
CA ALA A 41 51.58 73.73 -3.64
C ALA A 41 52.49 74.53 -2.63
N PRO A 42 53.86 74.55 -2.65
CA PRO A 42 54.75 74.42 -3.83
C PRO A 42 56.17 73.80 -3.65
N LEU A 43 56.98 73.92 -4.73
CA LEU A 43 58.44 74.21 -4.80
C LEU A 43 59.43 73.15 -5.36
N ARG A 44 60.11 73.58 -6.44
CA ARG A 44 61.52 73.33 -6.89
C ARG A 44 61.94 72.14 -7.81
N LYS A 45 62.31 72.55 -9.04
CA LYS A 45 63.54 72.21 -9.81
C LYS A 45 63.63 70.80 -10.46
N LYS A 46 64.25 70.62 -11.64
CA LYS A 46 64.90 71.56 -12.61
C LYS A 46 64.88 70.98 -14.04
N TRP A 47 65.01 71.83 -15.06
CA TRP A 47 65.29 71.42 -16.46
C TRP A 47 66.81 71.31 -16.73
N ARG A 48 67.24 70.53 -17.74
CA ARG A 48 67.88 71.07 -18.98
C ARG A 48 68.20 70.04 -20.09
N VAL A 49 68.52 70.60 -21.26
CA VAL A 49 69.17 70.11 -22.50
C VAL A 49 69.96 71.33 -23.05
N PRO A 50 70.93 71.27 -23.99
CA PRO A 50 72.06 70.36 -24.24
C PRO A 50 73.42 71.09 -23.95
N GLU A 51 74.44 70.87 -24.81
CA GLU A 51 75.66 71.67 -25.11
C GLU A 51 77.07 71.18 -24.67
N THR A 52 78.06 71.72 -25.39
CA THR A 52 79.42 71.24 -25.70
C THR A 52 80.54 71.75 -24.78
N GLY A 53 81.72 71.13 -24.84
CA GLY A 53 82.97 71.65 -24.29
C GLY A 53 84.20 70.79 -24.65
N GLU A 54 85.24 71.42 -25.19
CA GLU A 54 86.55 70.82 -25.55
C GLU A 54 87.56 71.00 -24.37
N PRO A 55 88.92 70.88 -24.49
CA PRO A 55 89.78 70.32 -25.57
C PRO A 55 90.96 69.42 -25.10
N LEU A 56 91.61 68.67 -26.02
CA LEU A 56 93.02 68.91 -26.44
C LEU A 56 93.49 67.97 -27.58
N VAL A 57 94.50 68.45 -28.32
CA VAL A 57 95.25 67.89 -29.49
C VAL A 57 96.74 67.78 -29.05
N PRO A 58 97.70 67.01 -29.66
CA PRO A 58 97.79 66.34 -30.99
C PRO A 58 97.97 64.80 -30.91
N GLY A 59 98.11 64.01 -32.01
CA GLY A 59 98.22 64.22 -33.47
C GLY A 59 98.45 62.84 -34.17
N VAL A 60 99.01 62.63 -35.38
CA VAL A 60 99.57 63.43 -36.49
C VAL A 60 99.38 62.62 -37.83
N ALA A 61 99.71 63.16 -39.01
CA ALA A 61 99.61 62.55 -40.35
C ALA A 61 100.92 61.80 -40.79
N GLN A 62 101.17 61.24 -42.00
CA GLN A 62 100.68 61.38 -43.41
C GLN A 62 100.86 60.00 -44.16
N GLY A 63 100.45 59.73 -45.42
CA GLY A 63 99.59 60.42 -46.41
C GLY A 63 100.07 60.29 -47.89
N LYS A 64 99.14 60.06 -48.85
CA LYS A 64 99.22 60.34 -50.33
C LYS A 64 100.20 59.47 -51.20
N THR A 65 100.08 59.31 -52.55
CA THR A 65 99.08 59.67 -53.61
C THR A 65 99.15 58.77 -54.88
N SER A 66 98.17 58.96 -55.80
CA SER A 66 98.04 58.59 -57.24
C SER A 66 99.23 59.06 -58.15
N PRO A 67 99.26 58.90 -59.52
CA PRO A 67 98.24 58.49 -60.54
C PRO A 67 98.80 57.37 -61.50
N GLY A 68 98.45 57.15 -62.80
CA GLY A 68 97.36 57.55 -63.73
C GLY A 68 97.72 57.34 -65.23
N GLU A 69 96.72 57.46 -66.12
CA GLU A 69 96.78 57.75 -67.59
C GLU A 69 97.51 56.77 -68.55
N ASP A 70 97.36 56.77 -69.89
CA ASP A 70 96.68 57.67 -70.87
C ASP A 70 96.27 56.90 -72.17
N LYS A 71 95.53 57.57 -73.08
CA LYS A 71 95.39 57.35 -74.55
C LYS A 71 94.53 56.19 -75.11
N ARG A 72 93.88 56.36 -76.29
CA ARG A 72 93.42 57.55 -77.06
C ARG A 72 92.47 57.14 -78.20
N ASN A 73 91.80 58.14 -78.78
CA ASN A 73 90.95 58.07 -79.99
C ASN A 73 89.66 57.26 -79.76
N GLY A 74 88.48 57.59 -80.32
CA GLY A 74 88.11 58.64 -81.28
C GLY A 74 87.20 58.01 -82.35
N LEU A 75 85.93 58.44 -82.47
CA LEU A 75 85.48 59.47 -83.43
C LEU A 75 85.10 58.87 -84.82
N PRO A 76 84.04 59.33 -85.56
CA PRO A 76 82.83 60.07 -85.19
C PRO A 76 81.65 59.05 -85.07
N ASP A 77 80.48 59.01 -85.75
CA ASP A 77 79.72 59.93 -86.61
C ASP A 77 78.21 59.55 -86.63
N PRO A 78 77.23 60.40 -86.26
CA PRO A 78 75.82 59.99 -86.13
C PRO A 78 74.87 60.49 -87.26
N LYS A 79 74.34 59.54 -88.04
CA LYS A 79 73.20 59.72 -88.99
C LYS A 79 73.49 60.66 -90.19
N SER A 80 72.42 61.22 -90.78
CA SER A 80 72.29 62.04 -92.01
C SER A 80 72.16 61.25 -93.35
N GLN A 81 71.29 61.63 -94.31
CA GLN A 81 71.06 62.94 -94.97
C GLN A 81 72.31 63.52 -95.63
N GLN A 82 72.23 64.34 -96.68
CA GLN A 82 71.30 64.32 -97.83
C GLN A 82 72.16 64.61 -99.10
N LYS A 83 71.65 64.56 -100.34
CA LYS A 83 72.30 65.33 -101.42
C LYS A 83 72.09 66.76 -100.94
N THR A 84 73.17 67.45 -100.59
CA THR A 84 73.30 68.88 -100.90
C THR A 84 72.19 69.71 -100.13
N PRO A 85 71.83 70.97 -100.47
CA PRO A 85 71.61 71.99 -99.45
C PRO A 85 70.43 72.92 -99.89
N ILE A 86 70.75 74.19 -100.20
CA ILE A 86 70.02 75.10 -101.11
C ILE A 86 68.64 75.55 -100.58
N PHE A 87 68.37 76.84 -100.35
CA PHE A 87 69.15 78.03 -100.76
C PHE A 87 69.23 79.12 -99.69
N ASN A 88 70.47 79.55 -99.44
CA ASN A 88 70.91 80.92 -99.60
C ASN A 88 69.78 81.96 -99.84
N GLY A 89 69.57 82.82 -98.84
CA GLY A 89 68.68 83.98 -98.92
C GLY A 89 69.36 85.30 -98.51
N ARG A 90 70.68 85.45 -98.74
CA ARG A 90 71.41 86.68 -98.31
C ARG A 90 71.52 87.70 -99.46
N LYS A 91 71.19 88.96 -99.12
CA LYS A 91 71.25 90.22 -99.92
C LYS A 91 69.98 90.57 -100.72
N LEU A 92 69.96 91.83 -101.18
CA LEU A 92 68.84 92.59 -101.77
C LEU A 92 67.91 93.14 -100.67
N ARG A 93 68.34 94.14 -99.88
CA ARG A 93 68.45 95.62 -100.17
C ARG A 93 67.04 96.26 -100.27
N GLU A 94 66.66 97.44 -99.77
CA GLU A 94 67.26 98.74 -99.37
C GLU A 94 66.89 99.93 -100.29
N ILE A 95 66.47 99.76 -101.55
CA ILE A 95 66.31 100.92 -102.45
C ILE A 95 65.03 101.74 -102.17
N PHE A 96 63.95 101.13 -101.69
CA PHE A 96 62.70 101.88 -101.40
C PHE A 96 62.50 102.08 -99.90
N GLN A 97 63.48 102.72 -99.28
CA GLN A 97 63.16 103.80 -98.35
C GLN A 97 62.96 105.10 -99.14
N LEU A 98 61.74 105.37 -99.61
CA LEU A 98 61.32 106.77 -99.74
C LEU A 98 59.82 106.89 -99.51
N LYS A 99 59.44 107.86 -98.68
CA LYS A 99 58.07 108.08 -98.19
C LYS A 99 57.43 109.23 -98.95
N ARG A 100 56.14 109.12 -99.24
CA ARG A 100 55.24 110.26 -99.46
C ARG A 100 53.82 109.85 -99.09
N GLY A 101 53.12 110.71 -98.33
CA GLY A 101 51.67 110.79 -98.47
C GLY A 101 51.37 111.39 -99.85
N SER A 102 50.32 110.88 -100.52
CA SER A 102 49.84 111.27 -101.85
C SER A 102 50.93 111.63 -102.90
N TYR A 103 51.27 110.69 -103.77
CA TYR A 103 52.12 110.90 -104.95
C TYR A 103 51.50 111.84 -106.01
N ALA A 104 50.28 112.35 -105.81
CA ALA A 104 49.62 113.34 -106.66
C ALA A 104 50.53 114.53 -107.05
N ASP A 105 51.26 115.09 -106.07
CA ASP A 105 51.97 116.36 -106.21
C ASP A 105 53.46 116.18 -106.53
N LEU A 106 53.79 115.47 -107.61
CA LEU A 106 55.16 115.24 -108.08
C LEU A 106 55.45 115.92 -109.44
N PRO A 107 56.48 116.80 -109.54
CA PRO A 107 56.80 117.50 -110.78
C PRO A 107 57.23 116.59 -111.93
N ALA A 108 57.00 117.05 -113.16
CA ALA A 108 57.46 116.41 -114.39
C ALA A 108 58.95 116.00 -114.36
N ALA A 109 59.80 116.87 -113.81
CA ALA A 109 61.23 116.62 -113.65
C ALA A 109 61.53 115.36 -112.81
N LYS A 110 60.78 115.11 -111.72
CA LYS A 110 61.01 113.96 -110.84
C LYS A 110 60.64 112.64 -111.50
N ILE A 111 59.61 112.66 -112.36
CA ILE A 111 59.21 111.49 -113.15
C ILE A 111 60.24 111.25 -114.27
N SER A 112 60.69 112.28 -114.98
CA SER A 112 61.76 112.15 -115.99
C SER A 112 63.09 111.66 -115.41
N GLU A 113 63.47 112.10 -114.21
CA GLU A 113 64.67 111.64 -113.49
C GLU A 113 64.67 110.11 -113.26
N MET A 114 63.48 109.53 -112.98
CA MET A 114 63.30 108.08 -112.86
C MET A 114 63.22 107.34 -114.20
N MET A 115 62.88 107.99 -115.32
CA MET A 115 62.74 107.33 -116.63
C MET A 115 64.06 107.19 -117.42
N HIS A 116 65.12 107.90 -117.03
CA HIS A 116 66.33 108.05 -117.85
C HIS A 116 67.64 107.61 -117.18
N SER A 117 67.60 106.76 -116.15
CA SER A 117 68.78 106.24 -115.46
C SER A 117 68.72 104.73 -115.20
N ASN A 118 69.89 104.05 -115.19
CA ASN A 118 70.04 102.58 -115.11
C ASN A 118 69.73 101.98 -113.70
N SER A 119 68.84 102.60 -112.94
CA SER A 119 68.59 102.27 -111.52
C SER A 119 67.70 101.03 -111.29
N LEU A 120 66.93 100.61 -112.30
CA LEU A 120 65.96 99.50 -112.18
C LEU A 120 66.63 98.11 -112.31
N ASP A 121 67.42 97.90 -113.34
CA ASP A 121 68.06 96.60 -113.65
C ASP A 121 68.96 96.09 -112.51
N ASN A 122 69.57 97.02 -111.74
CA ASN A 122 70.40 96.72 -110.58
C ASN A 122 69.70 96.87 -109.21
N ALA A 123 68.40 97.15 -109.19
CA ALA A 123 67.65 97.26 -107.94
C ALA A 123 67.42 95.90 -107.26
N PRO A 124 67.22 95.85 -105.94
CA PRO A 124 66.51 94.75 -105.28
C PRO A 124 65.06 94.61 -105.73
N THR A 125 64.55 93.38 -105.73
CA THR A 125 63.15 93.10 -106.07
C THR A 125 62.17 93.68 -105.04
N GLN A 126 62.53 93.72 -103.75
CA GLN A 126 61.72 94.22 -102.61
C GLN A 126 61.54 95.76 -102.60
N SER A 127 61.59 96.41 -103.76
CA SER A 127 61.81 97.84 -103.88
C SER A 127 61.19 98.37 -105.16
N LEU A 128 61.46 97.72 -106.30
CA LEU A 128 60.43 97.57 -107.35
C LEU A 128 59.08 97.21 -106.71
N LEU A 129 59.11 96.26 -105.77
CA LEU A 129 57.97 95.83 -104.96
C LEU A 129 57.64 96.73 -103.74
N SER A 130 57.96 98.02 -103.79
CA SER A 130 57.19 99.07 -103.06
C SER A 130 55.84 99.26 -103.76
N VAL A 131 55.17 98.15 -104.11
CA VAL A 131 54.93 97.83 -105.53
C VAL A 131 53.89 98.69 -106.17
N VAL A 132 54.31 99.86 -106.65
CA VAL A 132 53.30 100.79 -107.14
C VAL A 132 52.29 101.02 -105.97
N ASN A 133 52.70 100.83 -104.71
CA ASN A 133 51.84 100.84 -103.52
C ASN A 133 51.45 102.28 -103.22
N GLY A 134 52.45 103.17 -103.12
CA GLY A 134 52.29 104.61 -103.30
C GLY A 134 51.80 105.05 -104.69
N ILE A 135 51.12 104.19 -105.47
CA ILE A 135 50.37 104.51 -106.70
C ILE A 135 48.97 103.83 -106.70
N LEU A 136 48.82 102.63 -106.12
CA LEU A 136 47.57 101.88 -105.89
C LEU A 136 46.89 102.34 -104.59
N ASP A 137 47.61 102.39 -103.49
CA ASP A 137 47.16 103.07 -102.26
C ASP A 137 46.86 104.55 -102.56
N GLU A 138 47.63 105.14 -103.47
CA GLU A 138 47.42 106.49 -104.02
C GLU A 138 46.23 106.61 -104.99
N SER A 139 45.67 105.50 -105.46
CA SER A 139 44.38 105.44 -106.16
C SER A 139 43.23 104.95 -105.26
N ILE A 140 43.54 104.43 -104.07
CA ILE A 140 42.58 103.98 -103.05
C ILE A 140 42.22 105.11 -102.06
N GLU A 141 43.18 105.94 -101.61
CA GLU A 141 42.89 107.15 -100.83
C GLU A 141 42.01 108.14 -101.62
N ARG A 142 42.12 108.15 -102.96
CA ARG A 142 41.45 109.12 -103.83
C ARG A 142 40.30 108.49 -104.62
N LYS A 143 39.06 108.77 -104.20
CA LYS A 143 37.80 108.46 -104.92
C LYS A 143 37.60 109.27 -106.23
N LYS A 144 38.61 109.35 -107.11
CA LYS A 144 38.51 109.90 -108.47
C LYS A 144 39.12 109.06 -109.59
N GLY A 145 39.98 108.07 -109.29
CA GLY A 145 40.40 107.02 -110.24
C GLY A 145 41.29 107.44 -111.42
N GLU A 146 41.21 108.67 -111.92
CA GLU A 146 42.03 109.17 -113.04
C GLU A 146 43.50 109.31 -112.65
N ILE A 147 44.32 108.34 -113.07
CA ILE A 147 45.78 108.35 -112.89
C ILE A 147 46.43 109.08 -114.08
N PRO A 148 47.32 110.06 -113.85
CA PRO A 148 48.00 110.76 -114.94
C PRO A 148 48.75 109.80 -115.87
N HIS A 149 48.65 109.99 -117.18
CA HIS A 149 49.24 109.11 -118.20
C HIS A 149 50.75 108.80 -118.03
N ARG A 150 51.49 109.72 -117.38
CA ARG A 150 52.91 109.55 -117.02
C ARG A 150 53.15 108.43 -115.99
N VAL A 151 52.21 108.22 -115.08
CA VAL A 151 52.30 107.22 -114.00
C VAL A 151 51.97 105.82 -114.53
N VAL A 152 51.03 105.70 -115.48
CA VAL A 152 50.70 104.42 -116.15
C VAL A 152 51.90 103.87 -116.94
N TYR A 153 52.66 104.74 -117.60
CA TYR A 153 53.87 104.34 -118.32
C TYR A 153 54.98 103.85 -117.36
N LEU A 154 55.08 104.46 -116.17
CA LEU A 154 55.99 104.03 -115.10
C LEU A 154 55.61 102.65 -114.55
N LEU A 155 54.32 102.42 -114.23
CA LEU A 155 53.77 101.11 -113.82
C LEU A 155 54.23 99.99 -114.75
N ARG A 156 54.00 100.21 -116.06
CA ARG A 156 54.26 99.22 -117.10
C ARG A 156 55.74 98.82 -117.17
N LYS A 157 56.66 99.76 -116.90
CA LYS A 157 58.11 99.47 -116.83
C LYS A 157 58.51 98.73 -115.55
N VAL A 158 57.90 99.05 -114.40
CA VAL A 158 58.18 98.40 -113.11
C VAL A 158 57.75 96.93 -113.10
N VAL A 159 56.56 96.62 -113.63
CA VAL A 159 56.04 95.24 -113.69
C VAL A 159 56.92 94.35 -114.58
N GLN A 160 57.33 94.83 -115.76
CA GLN A 160 58.12 94.05 -116.72
C GLN A 160 59.47 93.56 -116.17
N GLU A 161 60.15 94.35 -115.33
CA GLU A 161 61.42 93.92 -114.71
C GLU A 161 61.21 92.99 -113.51
N ILE A 162 60.02 92.98 -112.88
CA ILE A 162 59.65 91.98 -111.86
C ILE A 162 59.40 90.62 -112.53
N GLU A 163 58.64 90.58 -113.63
CA GLU A 163 58.35 89.33 -114.37
C GLU A 163 59.62 88.64 -114.87
N ARG A 164 60.55 89.41 -115.45
CA ARG A 164 61.84 88.90 -115.94
C ARG A 164 62.69 88.22 -114.85
N ARG A 165 62.47 88.56 -113.59
CA ARG A 165 63.18 87.99 -112.42
C ARG A 165 62.51 86.75 -111.86
N LEU A 166 61.18 86.65 -111.93
CA LEU A 166 60.42 85.51 -111.42
C LEU A 166 60.75 84.19 -112.13
N CYS A 167 61.12 84.23 -113.42
CA CYS A 167 61.47 83.02 -114.19
C CYS A 167 62.87 82.45 -113.84
N ILE A 168 63.92 83.27 -113.89
CA ILE A 168 65.32 82.81 -113.84
C ILE A 168 65.64 82.06 -112.53
N GLN A 169 65.04 82.50 -111.41
CA GLN A 169 65.31 81.93 -110.09
C GLN A 169 64.70 80.52 -109.90
N ALA A 170 63.63 80.16 -110.62
CA ALA A 170 62.91 78.90 -110.43
C ALA A 170 63.59 77.69 -111.09
N GLU A 171 64.33 77.89 -112.18
CA GLU A 171 65.00 76.80 -112.90
C GLU A 171 66.23 76.27 -112.15
N HIS A 172 66.90 77.16 -111.41
CA HIS A 172 67.99 76.84 -110.48
C HIS A 172 67.54 75.80 -109.43
N ILE A 173 66.33 75.96 -108.88
CA ILE A 173 65.78 75.10 -107.81
C ILE A 173 65.47 73.68 -108.32
N ARG A 174 65.03 73.52 -109.58
CA ARG A 174 64.75 72.18 -110.16
C ARG A 174 66.03 71.42 -110.47
N SER A 175 67.01 72.04 -111.13
CA SER A 175 68.30 71.39 -111.40
C SER A 175 69.01 71.03 -110.09
N GLN A 176 68.98 71.93 -109.10
CA GLN A 176 69.53 71.66 -107.78
C GLN A 176 68.77 70.59 -107.01
N ASN A 177 67.48 70.31 -107.25
CA ASN A 177 66.81 69.13 -106.67
C ASN A 177 67.22 67.80 -107.32
N VAL A 178 67.56 67.80 -108.61
CA VAL A 178 68.31 66.68 -109.22
C VAL A 178 69.75 66.61 -108.66
N ILE A 179 70.16 67.60 -107.87
CA ILE A 179 71.31 67.56 -106.95
C ILE A 179 70.89 67.65 -105.44
N ILE A 180 69.62 67.34 -105.01
CA ILE A 180 69.12 67.14 -103.60
C ILE A 180 68.59 65.72 -103.08
N LYS A 181 68.62 64.56 -103.81
CA LYS A 181 68.63 63.15 -103.20
C LYS A 181 69.94 62.29 -103.10
N THR A 182 70.29 61.35 -104.01
CA THR A 182 71.51 60.47 -104.13
C THR A 182 72.93 60.71 -103.52
N ARG A 183 73.58 61.88 -103.42
CA ARG A 183 74.65 62.16 -102.42
C ARG A 183 74.18 61.80 -101.00
N GLU A 184 72.89 61.80 -100.70
CA GLU A 184 72.25 61.17 -99.52
C GLU A 184 72.55 59.69 -99.50
N ASP A 185 72.08 58.97 -100.52
CA ASP A 185 72.31 57.55 -100.72
C ASP A 185 73.82 57.23 -100.75
N LYS A 186 74.65 58.18 -101.21
CA LYS A 186 76.12 58.12 -101.23
C LYS A 186 76.75 58.43 -99.88
N TYR A 187 76.16 59.26 -99.02
CA TYR A 187 76.59 59.48 -97.63
C TYR A 187 76.14 58.32 -96.73
N HIS A 188 74.94 57.80 -96.89
CA HIS A 188 74.52 56.51 -96.31
C HIS A 188 75.45 55.37 -96.74
N SER A 189 75.84 55.32 -98.02
CA SER A 189 76.87 54.37 -98.50
C SER A 189 78.28 54.67 -97.97
N LYS A 190 78.58 55.92 -97.58
CA LYS A 190 79.91 56.32 -97.08
C LYS A 190 80.05 56.08 -95.59
N ILE A 191 79.00 56.28 -94.79
CA ILE A 191 78.93 55.87 -93.38
C ILE A 191 79.12 54.35 -93.30
N LYS A 192 78.34 53.59 -94.09
CA LYS A 192 78.44 52.13 -94.18
C LYS A 192 79.77 51.60 -94.76
N ALA A 193 80.60 52.46 -95.33
CA ALA A 193 81.97 52.14 -95.75
C ALA A 193 83.02 52.56 -94.72
N LEU A 194 82.80 53.65 -93.97
CA LEU A 194 83.66 54.08 -92.86
C LEU A 194 83.64 53.08 -91.70
N GLU A 195 82.47 52.49 -91.41
CA GLU A 195 82.30 51.37 -90.46
C GLU A 195 83.17 50.16 -90.79
N ILE A 196 83.64 50.01 -92.04
CA ILE A 196 84.41 48.84 -92.52
C ILE A 196 85.90 49.18 -92.75
N LEU A 197 86.26 50.43 -93.05
CA LEU A 197 87.65 50.82 -93.38
C LEU A 197 88.40 51.64 -92.32
N VAL A 198 87.72 52.19 -91.31
CA VAL A 198 88.41 52.64 -90.08
C VAL A 198 88.98 51.43 -89.32
N ASN A 199 88.38 50.26 -89.51
CA ASN A 199 88.81 48.95 -89.01
C ASN A 199 90.07 48.38 -89.72
N GLY A 200 91.05 49.21 -90.10
CA GLY A 200 92.18 48.75 -90.91
C GLY A 200 93.34 49.72 -91.21
N THR A 201 93.53 50.81 -90.47
CA THR A 201 94.65 51.77 -90.75
C THR A 201 95.41 52.28 -89.51
N ASN A 202 95.25 51.66 -88.33
CA ASN A 202 95.99 52.09 -87.13
C ASN A 202 96.40 50.98 -86.14
N GLU A 203 96.28 49.71 -86.52
CA GLU A 203 96.72 48.60 -85.65
C GLU A 203 98.25 48.54 -85.53
N GLU A 204 98.99 48.73 -86.62
CA GLU A 204 100.41 48.34 -86.70
C GLU A 204 101.39 49.16 -85.84
N ASN A 205 101.09 50.41 -85.49
CA ASN A 205 102.05 51.28 -84.78
C ASN A 205 101.79 51.47 -83.26
N GLN A 206 100.66 51.02 -82.71
CA GLN A 206 100.38 51.10 -81.27
C GLN A 206 100.47 49.73 -80.56
N MET A 207 100.62 48.61 -81.29
CA MET A 207 100.95 47.30 -80.71
C MET A 207 102.19 47.33 -79.80
N ALA A 208 103.12 48.25 -80.03
CA ALA A 208 104.35 48.41 -79.25
C ALA A 208 104.14 48.81 -77.77
N ILE A 209 103.01 49.44 -77.43
CA ILE A 209 102.70 49.88 -76.05
C ILE A 209 101.73 48.93 -75.34
N ASN A 210 101.02 48.07 -76.09
CA ASN A 210 99.85 47.34 -75.62
C ASN A 210 100.17 46.03 -74.82
N ARG A 211 101.27 46.01 -74.05
CA ARG A 211 101.70 44.84 -73.25
C ARG A 211 102.07 45.09 -71.79
N LEU A 212 102.20 46.34 -71.32
CA LEU A 212 102.56 46.65 -69.92
C LEU A 212 101.40 47.11 -69.03
N GLN A 213 100.29 47.60 -69.61
CA GLN A 213 99.18 48.15 -68.82
C GLN A 213 98.30 47.06 -68.18
N ILE A 214 98.03 45.97 -68.90
CA ILE A 214 97.03 44.94 -68.55
C ILE A 214 97.36 44.21 -67.23
N ILE A 215 98.66 43.92 -66.98
CA ILE A 215 99.12 43.27 -65.74
C ILE A 215 98.88 44.14 -64.49
N LYS A 216 98.69 45.46 -64.65
CA LYS A 216 98.53 46.40 -63.53
C LYS A 216 97.12 46.36 -62.92
N GLU A 217 96.09 46.01 -63.70
CA GLU A 217 94.69 46.05 -63.22
C GLU A 217 94.22 44.72 -62.62
N GLU A 218 94.72 43.57 -63.05
CA GLU A 218 94.36 42.28 -62.42
C GLU A 218 94.80 42.20 -60.95
N LYS A 219 95.91 42.87 -60.59
CA LYS A 219 96.37 42.97 -59.20
C LYS A 219 95.36 43.66 -58.27
N SER A 220 94.55 44.59 -58.78
CA SER A 220 93.57 45.32 -57.95
C SER A 220 92.40 44.44 -57.50
N LYS A 221 91.96 43.50 -58.34
CA LYS A 221 90.78 42.65 -58.12
C LYS A 221 91.00 41.48 -57.15
N ILE A 222 92.25 41.21 -56.78
CA ILE A 222 92.62 40.17 -55.81
C ILE A 222 92.62 40.72 -54.37
N GLU A 223 93.02 41.98 -54.16
CA GLU A 223 93.16 42.54 -52.81
C GLU A 223 91.80 42.81 -52.12
N GLU A 224 90.75 43.22 -52.86
CA GLU A 224 89.40 43.37 -52.29
C GLU A 224 88.79 42.04 -51.84
N LYS A 225 89.01 40.95 -52.59
CA LYS A 225 88.48 39.63 -52.23
C LYS A 225 89.04 39.10 -50.91
N ARG A 226 90.19 39.60 -50.45
CA ARG A 226 90.80 39.19 -49.18
C ARG A 226 90.04 39.74 -47.96
N LYS A 227 89.49 40.95 -48.04
CA LYS A 227 88.80 41.60 -46.90
C LYS A 227 87.42 41.03 -46.59
N LEU A 228 86.74 40.42 -47.57
CA LEU A 228 85.42 39.83 -47.34
C LEU A 228 85.52 38.50 -46.56
N GLY A 229 86.58 37.72 -46.79
CA GLY A 229 86.75 36.39 -46.16
C GLY A 229 87.00 36.42 -44.65
N GLU A 230 87.54 37.50 -44.10
CA GLU A 230 87.78 37.62 -42.65
C GLU A 230 86.51 37.97 -41.86
N GLN A 231 85.45 38.46 -42.52
CA GLN A 231 84.23 38.92 -41.84
C GLN A 231 83.20 37.80 -41.59
N ASP A 232 83.18 36.76 -42.41
CA ASP A 232 82.22 35.65 -42.26
C ASP A 232 82.64 34.62 -41.18
N VAL A 233 83.94 34.40 -40.99
CA VAL A 233 84.46 33.52 -39.91
C VAL A 233 84.02 34.03 -38.52
N ALA A 234 83.99 35.35 -38.34
CA ALA A 234 83.54 35.98 -37.11
C ALA A 234 82.02 35.84 -36.84
N ARG A 235 81.21 35.54 -37.86
CA ARG A 235 79.76 35.34 -37.73
C ARG A 235 79.43 33.91 -37.27
N LEU A 236 80.02 32.92 -37.94
CA LEU A 236 79.78 31.49 -37.65
C LEU A 236 80.22 31.08 -36.24
N MET A 237 81.27 31.70 -35.69
CA MET A 237 81.69 31.47 -34.30
C MET A 237 80.59 31.84 -33.28
N LYS A 238 79.88 32.94 -33.49
CA LYS A 238 78.77 33.36 -32.59
C LYS A 238 77.53 32.49 -32.75
N GLU A 239 77.22 32.03 -33.95
CA GLU A 239 76.10 31.12 -34.19
C GLU A 239 76.35 29.75 -33.52
N LYS A 240 77.60 29.25 -33.54
CA LYS A 240 77.99 28.05 -32.77
C LYS A 240 77.82 28.24 -31.27
N GLU A 241 78.30 29.35 -30.71
CA GLU A 241 78.23 29.65 -29.28
C GLU A 241 76.78 29.73 -28.77
N ILE A 242 75.87 30.32 -29.55
CA ILE A 242 74.42 30.36 -29.25
C ILE A 242 73.78 28.96 -29.35
N SER A 243 74.22 28.14 -30.30
CA SER A 243 73.74 26.76 -30.47
C SER A 243 74.18 25.84 -29.33
N GLU A 244 75.42 25.94 -28.85
CA GLU A 244 75.93 25.14 -27.74
C GLU A 244 75.24 25.51 -26.41
N ASN A 245 74.97 26.81 -26.17
CA ASN A 245 74.24 27.28 -24.99
C ASN A 245 72.76 26.84 -24.98
N THR A 246 72.07 26.85 -26.13
CA THR A 246 70.67 26.38 -26.20
C THR A 246 70.55 24.87 -26.02
N ILE A 247 71.47 24.07 -26.58
CA ILE A 247 71.55 22.62 -26.31
C ILE A 247 71.83 22.34 -24.82
N ALA A 248 72.64 23.16 -24.16
CA ALA A 248 72.91 23.03 -22.72
C ALA A 248 71.66 23.32 -21.87
N SER A 249 70.85 24.34 -22.20
CA SER A 249 69.58 24.61 -21.49
C SER A 249 68.61 23.44 -21.63
N LEU A 250 68.35 23.00 -22.87
CA LEU A 250 67.40 21.93 -23.15
C LEU A 250 67.80 20.59 -22.50
N LYS A 251 69.09 20.27 -22.41
CA LYS A 251 69.56 19.09 -21.65
C LYS A 251 69.24 19.20 -20.16
N LYS A 252 69.47 20.38 -19.56
CA LYS A 252 69.20 20.61 -18.13
C LYS A 252 67.71 20.59 -17.82
N GLU A 253 66.88 21.12 -18.71
CA GLU A 253 65.42 21.02 -18.64
C GLU A 253 64.93 19.58 -18.77
N MET A 254 65.52 18.79 -19.67
CA MET A 254 65.17 17.36 -19.82
C MET A 254 65.58 16.53 -18.60
N GLU A 255 66.73 16.83 -17.99
CA GLU A 255 67.22 16.17 -16.77
C GLU A 255 66.31 16.46 -15.56
N VAL A 256 65.89 17.71 -15.38
CA VAL A 256 64.90 18.10 -14.37
C VAL A 256 63.54 17.45 -14.64
N MET A 257 63.05 17.44 -15.89
CA MET A 257 61.82 16.74 -16.27
C MET A 257 61.88 15.24 -15.96
N THR A 258 63.01 14.60 -16.26
CA THR A 258 63.21 13.16 -16.00
C THR A 258 63.17 12.88 -14.49
N SER A 259 63.90 13.67 -13.69
CA SER A 259 63.89 13.54 -12.22
C SER A 259 62.50 13.82 -11.62
N MET A 260 61.77 14.82 -12.12
CA MET A 260 60.39 15.10 -11.69
C MET A 260 59.43 13.96 -12.04
N HIS A 261 59.56 13.34 -13.21
CA HIS A 261 58.73 12.21 -13.60
C HIS A 261 59.04 10.96 -12.77
N GLU A 262 60.31 10.68 -12.48
CA GLU A 262 60.72 9.59 -11.60
C GLU A 262 60.17 9.77 -10.17
N GLN A 263 60.22 10.98 -9.62
CA GLN A 263 59.60 11.30 -8.32
C GLN A 263 58.06 11.14 -8.35
N GLN A 264 57.40 11.46 -9.47
CA GLN A 264 55.95 11.23 -9.63
C GLN A 264 55.63 9.73 -9.68
N LEU A 265 56.40 8.93 -10.41
CA LEU A 265 56.23 7.48 -10.48
C LEU A 265 56.41 6.83 -9.09
N GLN A 266 57.49 7.16 -8.38
CA GLN A 266 57.73 6.67 -7.02
C GLN A 266 56.62 7.07 -6.04
N LYS A 267 56.09 8.29 -6.15
CA LYS A 267 54.96 8.75 -5.33
C LYS A 267 53.67 7.99 -5.65
N ILE A 268 53.37 7.77 -6.93
CA ILE A 268 52.19 6.98 -7.35
C ILE A 268 52.31 5.54 -6.86
N GLU A 269 53.47 4.90 -7.06
CA GLU A 269 53.75 3.54 -6.59
C GLU A 269 53.60 3.39 -5.07
N LEU A 270 54.11 4.36 -4.29
CA LEU A 270 53.93 4.38 -2.84
C LEU A 270 52.44 4.49 -2.44
N THR A 271 51.69 5.39 -3.08
CA THR A 271 50.24 5.52 -2.80
C THR A 271 49.43 4.30 -3.26
N ALA A 272 49.85 3.62 -4.33
CA ALA A 272 49.23 2.38 -4.79
C ALA A 272 49.43 1.25 -3.77
N LYS A 273 50.67 1.06 -3.27
CA LYS A 273 50.98 0.07 -2.22
C LYS A 273 50.24 0.35 -0.91
N GLN A 274 50.15 1.62 -0.50
CA GLN A 274 49.36 2.02 0.67
C GLN A 274 47.85 1.74 0.49
N MET A 275 47.32 1.95 -0.72
CA MET A 275 45.93 1.60 -1.02
C MET A 275 45.71 0.09 -1.06
N GLU A 276 46.66 -0.69 -1.58
CA GLU A 276 46.63 -2.16 -1.60
C GLU A 276 46.69 -2.75 -0.18
N GLU A 277 47.53 -2.22 0.71
CA GLU A 277 47.58 -2.61 2.11
C GLU A 277 46.29 -2.23 2.87
N HIS A 278 45.72 -1.05 2.59
CA HIS A 278 44.42 -0.66 3.14
C HIS A 278 43.26 -1.53 2.62
N LEU A 279 43.24 -1.89 1.33
CA LEU A 279 42.23 -2.76 0.76
C LEU A 279 42.37 -4.21 1.27
N THR A 280 43.58 -4.75 1.36
CA THR A 280 43.79 -6.12 1.89
C THR A 280 43.53 -6.23 3.39
N THR A 281 43.74 -5.17 4.17
CA THR A 281 43.29 -5.13 5.58
C THR A 281 41.76 -5.01 5.70
N LYS A 282 41.11 -4.20 4.86
CA LYS A 282 39.64 -4.12 4.79
C LYS A 282 38.98 -5.41 4.33
N ILE A 283 39.59 -6.15 3.39
CA ILE A 283 39.13 -7.48 2.97
C ILE A 283 39.16 -8.44 4.16
N LYS A 284 40.28 -8.54 4.90
CA LYS A 284 40.41 -9.39 6.09
C LYS A 284 39.42 -9.03 7.20
N GLU A 285 39.11 -7.75 7.38
CA GLU A 285 38.09 -7.28 8.32
C GLU A 285 36.68 -7.75 7.90
N VAL A 286 36.32 -7.62 6.62
CA VAL A 286 35.05 -8.10 6.08
C VAL A 286 34.95 -9.62 6.13
N GLU A 287 36.00 -10.36 5.80
CA GLU A 287 36.08 -11.82 5.93
C GLU A 287 35.86 -12.27 7.38
N SER A 288 36.52 -11.62 8.34
CA SER A 288 36.34 -11.90 9.77
C SER A 288 34.92 -11.62 10.25
N LEU A 289 34.30 -10.53 9.79
CA LEU A 289 32.91 -10.19 10.11
C LEU A 289 31.92 -11.17 9.46
N LEU A 290 32.18 -11.60 8.22
CA LEU A 290 31.38 -12.61 7.51
C LEU A 290 31.40 -13.95 8.25
N VAL A 291 32.58 -14.43 8.66
CA VAL A 291 32.72 -15.66 9.46
C VAL A 291 32.00 -15.53 10.81
N GLN A 292 32.12 -14.39 11.50
CA GLN A 292 31.40 -14.17 12.76
C GLN A 292 29.87 -14.10 12.55
N SER A 293 29.41 -13.55 11.43
CA SER A 293 27.98 -13.49 11.09
C SER A 293 27.42 -14.88 10.77
N ASN A 294 28.11 -15.65 9.92
CA ASN A 294 27.71 -17.01 9.56
C ASN A 294 27.61 -17.92 10.78
N LYS A 295 28.58 -17.85 11.69
CA LYS A 295 28.51 -18.60 12.96
C LYS A 295 27.29 -18.22 13.82
N LYS A 296 26.93 -16.93 13.89
CA LYS A 296 25.71 -16.48 14.59
C LYS A 296 24.43 -16.98 13.90
N ILE A 297 24.42 -17.10 12.57
CA ILE A 297 23.31 -17.69 11.81
C ILE A 297 23.17 -19.17 12.16
N GLU A 298 24.25 -19.95 12.11
CA GLU A 298 24.24 -21.38 12.52
C GLU A 298 23.76 -21.56 13.98
N GLU A 299 24.25 -20.75 14.92
CA GLU A 299 23.83 -20.77 16.33
C GLU A 299 22.33 -20.48 16.48
N VAL A 300 21.79 -19.52 15.73
CA VAL A 300 20.35 -19.18 15.73
C VAL A 300 19.51 -20.26 15.05
N GLU A 301 19.96 -20.84 13.94
CA GLU A 301 19.28 -21.93 13.23
C GLU A 301 19.18 -23.17 14.11
N VAL A 302 20.29 -23.61 14.72
CA VAL A 302 20.33 -24.74 15.65
C VAL A 302 19.43 -24.49 16.87
N ALA A 303 19.46 -23.28 17.45
CA ALA A 303 18.56 -22.90 18.55
C ALA A 303 17.08 -22.91 18.12
N SER A 304 16.77 -22.48 16.90
CA SER A 304 15.40 -22.49 16.36
C SER A 304 14.89 -23.92 16.12
N LEU A 305 15.75 -24.81 15.61
CA LEU A 305 15.44 -26.21 15.36
C LEU A 305 15.19 -26.96 16.68
N LEU A 306 16.06 -26.77 17.68
CA LEU A 306 15.87 -27.31 19.02
C LEU A 306 14.56 -26.81 19.66
N LYS A 307 14.27 -25.51 19.54
CA LYS A 307 13.02 -24.90 20.02
C LYS A 307 11.79 -25.51 19.33
N SER A 308 11.84 -25.72 18.02
CA SER A 308 10.79 -26.39 17.23
C SER A 308 10.58 -27.84 17.68
N GLN A 309 11.65 -28.63 17.84
CA GLN A 309 11.59 -30.00 18.35
C GLN A 309 11.00 -30.08 19.76
N LEU A 310 11.32 -29.12 20.65
CA LEU A 310 10.74 -29.02 21.98
C LEU A 310 9.25 -28.67 21.96
N TRP A 311 8.81 -27.80 21.04
CA TRP A 311 7.39 -27.52 20.84
C TRP A 311 6.62 -28.74 20.30
N ASN A 312 7.15 -29.44 19.28
CA ASN A 312 6.53 -30.67 18.77
C ASN A 312 6.43 -31.77 19.85
N LYS A 313 7.43 -31.87 20.75
CA LYS A 313 7.37 -32.77 21.92
C LYS A 313 6.29 -32.35 22.92
N LYS A 314 6.12 -31.05 23.19
CA LYS A 314 5.02 -30.54 24.04
C LYS A 314 3.65 -30.77 23.42
N GLU A 315 3.50 -30.48 22.13
CA GLU A 315 2.25 -30.69 21.38
C GLU A 315 1.82 -32.16 21.45
N GLY A 316 2.73 -33.08 21.17
CA GLY A 316 2.47 -34.53 21.29
C GLY A 316 2.14 -35.02 22.70
N ILE A 317 2.48 -34.26 23.76
CA ILE A 317 2.05 -34.53 25.14
C ILE A 317 0.65 -33.96 25.38
N PHE A 318 0.40 -32.70 25.02
CA PHE A 318 -0.92 -32.06 25.14
C PHE A 318 -1.99 -32.80 24.35
N GLN A 319 -1.71 -33.21 23.12
CA GLN A 319 -2.65 -33.92 22.26
C GLN A 319 -3.00 -35.31 22.84
N LYS A 320 -2.04 -36.04 23.43
CA LYS A 320 -2.29 -37.29 24.17
C LYS A 320 -3.16 -37.04 25.42
N TYR A 321 -2.87 -36.00 26.18
CA TYR A 321 -3.68 -35.62 27.35
C TYR A 321 -5.12 -35.27 26.94
N MET A 322 -5.33 -34.42 25.94
CA MET A 322 -6.65 -34.03 25.45
C MET A 322 -7.45 -35.22 24.91
N ASN A 323 -6.81 -36.14 24.17
CA ASN A 323 -7.46 -37.37 23.71
C ASN A 323 -7.89 -38.26 24.88
N SER A 324 -7.07 -38.37 25.94
CA SER A 324 -7.42 -39.10 27.17
C SER A 324 -8.59 -38.47 27.91
N GLN A 325 -8.59 -37.13 28.08
CA GLN A 325 -9.71 -36.40 28.70
C GLN A 325 -11.01 -36.55 27.88
N GLN A 326 -10.93 -36.50 26.55
CA GLN A 326 -12.09 -36.74 25.69
C GLN A 326 -12.66 -38.16 25.85
N LEU A 327 -11.80 -39.16 26.12
CA LEU A 327 -12.22 -40.53 26.39
C LEU A 327 -12.98 -40.64 27.72
N TYR A 328 -12.46 -40.03 28.79
CA TYR A 328 -13.13 -40.00 30.10
C TYR A 328 -14.49 -39.30 30.03
N VAL A 329 -14.57 -38.14 29.35
CA VAL A 329 -15.84 -37.40 29.17
C VAL A 329 -16.86 -38.20 28.34
N LYS A 330 -16.41 -38.97 27.33
CA LYS A 330 -17.28 -39.90 26.60
C LYS A 330 -17.82 -41.02 27.52
N GLY A 331 -16.96 -41.64 28.33
CA GLY A 331 -17.36 -42.66 29.30
C GLY A 331 -18.39 -42.14 30.31
N LEU A 332 -18.10 -41.00 30.95
CA LEU A 332 -19.00 -40.31 31.88
C LEU A 332 -20.36 -39.95 31.25
N ARG A 333 -20.38 -39.52 29.98
CA ARG A 333 -21.63 -39.24 29.27
C ARG A 333 -22.46 -40.51 29.04
N ILE A 334 -21.82 -41.63 28.71
CA ILE A 334 -22.51 -42.91 28.51
C ILE A 334 -23.06 -43.44 29.85
N SER A 335 -22.27 -43.44 30.93
CA SER A 335 -22.76 -43.89 32.25
C SER A 335 -23.88 -42.99 32.78
N SER A 336 -23.77 -41.66 32.60
CA SER A 336 -24.83 -40.71 32.96
C SER A 336 -26.13 -40.93 32.18
N TRP A 337 -26.06 -41.39 30.93
CA TRP A 337 -27.25 -41.73 30.13
C TRP A 337 -27.87 -43.06 30.57
N SER A 338 -27.04 -44.07 30.88
CA SER A 338 -27.49 -45.35 31.43
C SER A 338 -28.23 -45.15 32.76
N ILE A 339 -27.58 -44.49 33.73
CA ILE A 339 -28.16 -44.17 35.05
C ILE A 339 -29.47 -43.38 34.91
N LYS A 340 -29.58 -42.44 33.96
CA LYS A 340 -30.83 -41.70 33.75
C LYS A 340 -31.96 -42.60 33.23
N ASN A 341 -31.66 -43.53 32.33
CA ASN A 341 -32.65 -44.49 31.82
C ASN A 341 -33.08 -45.48 32.91
N GLU A 342 -32.12 -45.98 33.70
CA GLU A 342 -32.35 -46.86 34.85
C GLU A 342 -33.24 -46.17 35.91
N MET A 343 -32.98 -44.89 36.22
CA MET A 343 -33.83 -44.09 37.09
C MET A 343 -35.25 -43.91 36.55
N HIS A 344 -35.42 -43.65 35.25
CA HIS A 344 -36.76 -43.54 34.64
C HIS A 344 -37.50 -44.88 34.59
N ALA A 345 -36.81 -46.01 34.41
CA ALA A 345 -37.42 -47.33 34.49
C ALA A 345 -37.96 -47.60 35.91
N LEU A 346 -37.15 -47.35 36.94
CA LEU A 346 -37.55 -47.48 38.34
C LEU A 346 -38.69 -46.52 38.71
N GLU A 347 -38.72 -45.30 38.15
CA GLU A 347 -39.81 -44.33 38.35
C GLU A 347 -41.15 -44.81 37.75
N MET A 348 -41.12 -45.59 36.66
CA MET A 348 -42.33 -46.21 36.10
C MET A 348 -42.74 -47.45 36.89
N GLU A 349 -41.80 -48.29 37.30
CA GLU A 349 -42.05 -49.49 38.10
C GLU A 349 -42.71 -49.14 39.45
N LEU A 350 -42.16 -48.18 40.19
CA LEU A 350 -42.74 -47.67 41.44
C LEU A 350 -44.14 -47.03 41.24
N ARG A 351 -44.38 -46.42 40.08
CA ARG A 351 -45.67 -45.80 39.73
C ARG A 351 -46.74 -46.86 39.47
N ASP A 352 -46.37 -47.93 38.76
CA ASP A 352 -47.27 -49.05 38.49
C ASP A 352 -47.52 -49.88 39.76
N GLU A 353 -46.52 -50.10 40.62
CA GLU A 353 -46.72 -50.71 41.95
C GLU A 353 -47.70 -49.89 42.82
N MET A 354 -47.52 -48.56 42.91
CA MET A 354 -48.44 -47.69 43.64
C MET A 354 -49.86 -47.68 43.05
N SER A 355 -49.99 -47.73 41.73
CA SER A 355 -51.27 -47.84 41.03
C SER A 355 -51.97 -49.17 41.35
N ASN A 356 -51.23 -50.28 41.25
CA ASN A 356 -51.71 -51.62 41.58
C ASN A 356 -52.12 -51.73 43.06
N PHE A 357 -51.30 -51.23 43.99
CA PHE A 357 -51.62 -51.18 45.42
C PHE A 357 -52.86 -50.33 45.70
N GLY A 358 -52.98 -49.14 45.09
CA GLY A 358 -54.16 -48.29 45.21
C GLY A 358 -55.44 -48.97 44.71
N SER A 359 -55.37 -49.72 43.61
CA SER A 359 -56.49 -50.51 43.08
C SER A 359 -56.89 -51.66 44.03
N GLY A 360 -55.91 -52.40 44.57
CA GLY A 360 -56.14 -53.49 45.51
C GLY A 360 -56.73 -53.00 46.84
N LEU A 361 -56.21 -51.88 47.37
CA LEU A 361 -56.75 -51.25 48.57
C LEU A 361 -58.19 -50.76 48.35
N LYS A 362 -58.50 -50.19 47.17
CA LYS A 362 -59.88 -49.82 46.84
C LYS A 362 -60.80 -51.04 46.82
N CYS A 363 -60.42 -52.12 46.12
CA CYS A 363 -61.20 -53.36 46.09
C CYS A 363 -61.45 -53.94 47.49
N LEU A 364 -60.48 -53.82 48.41
CA LEU A 364 -60.62 -54.24 49.81
C LEU A 364 -61.62 -53.36 50.58
N VAL A 365 -61.62 -52.04 50.37
CA VAL A 365 -62.58 -51.10 50.96
C VAL A 365 -64.00 -51.35 50.42
N ASP A 366 -64.14 -51.47 49.09
CA ASP A 366 -65.41 -51.77 48.43
C ASP A 366 -66.00 -53.11 48.95
N ALA A 367 -65.15 -54.13 49.16
CA ALA A 367 -65.55 -55.40 49.75
C ALA A 367 -65.96 -55.28 51.23
N ALA A 368 -65.22 -54.51 52.04
CA ALA A 368 -65.52 -54.30 53.46
C ALA A 368 -66.83 -53.51 53.65
N GLU A 369 -67.09 -52.48 52.84
CA GLU A 369 -68.38 -51.80 52.82
C GLU A 369 -69.53 -52.75 52.49
N ASN A 370 -69.38 -53.56 51.45
CA ASN A 370 -70.42 -54.47 51.01
C ASN A 370 -70.67 -55.59 52.03
N TYR A 371 -69.64 -56.04 52.75
CA TYR A 371 -69.79 -56.95 53.89
C TYR A 371 -70.63 -56.33 55.01
N HIS A 372 -70.41 -55.05 55.38
CA HIS A 372 -71.24 -54.37 56.38
C HIS A 372 -72.70 -54.19 55.91
N LYS A 373 -72.94 -53.89 54.63
CA LYS A 373 -74.29 -53.81 54.05
C LYS A 373 -75.01 -55.17 54.15
N VAL A 374 -74.32 -56.25 53.80
CA VAL A 374 -74.84 -57.64 53.92
C VAL A 374 -75.07 -58.05 55.37
N LEU A 375 -74.24 -57.63 56.34
CA LEU A 375 -74.50 -57.89 57.76
C LEU A 375 -75.78 -57.20 58.26
N ALA A 376 -75.98 -55.92 57.90
CA ALA A 376 -77.18 -55.17 58.28
C ALA A 376 -78.46 -55.75 57.64
N GLU A 377 -78.38 -56.18 56.38
CA GLU A 377 -79.50 -56.86 55.70
C GLU A 377 -79.81 -58.23 56.33
N ASN A 378 -78.81 -59.04 56.65
CA ASN A 378 -79.01 -60.30 57.38
C ASN A 378 -79.63 -60.07 58.76
N GLN A 379 -79.23 -59.02 59.48
CA GLN A 379 -79.82 -58.66 60.78
C GLN A 379 -81.30 -58.29 60.63
N LYS A 380 -81.65 -57.51 59.61
CA LYS A 380 -83.06 -57.18 59.32
C LYS A 380 -83.87 -58.43 58.98
N LEU A 381 -83.41 -59.24 58.03
CA LEU A 381 -84.10 -60.46 57.58
C LEU A 381 -84.25 -61.50 58.71
N PHE A 382 -83.24 -61.61 59.59
CA PHE A 382 -83.30 -62.50 60.74
C PHE A 382 -84.44 -62.15 61.71
N ASN A 383 -84.63 -60.85 61.97
CA ASN A 383 -85.68 -60.37 62.86
C ASN A 383 -87.06 -60.42 62.19
N GLU A 384 -87.18 -60.11 60.90
CA GLU A 384 -88.40 -60.36 60.10
C GLU A 384 -88.83 -61.84 60.14
N VAL A 385 -87.88 -62.78 60.08
CA VAL A 385 -88.14 -64.22 60.27
C VAL A 385 -88.54 -64.57 61.71
N GLN A 386 -88.12 -63.81 62.73
CA GLN A 386 -88.64 -64.01 64.09
C GLN A 386 -90.07 -63.49 64.24
N GLU A 387 -90.40 -62.34 63.65
CA GLU A 387 -91.75 -61.77 63.68
C GLU A 387 -92.76 -62.64 62.93
N LEU A 388 -92.40 -63.14 61.75
CA LEU A 388 -93.23 -64.08 60.96
C LEU A 388 -93.46 -65.43 61.67
N LYS A 389 -92.55 -65.85 62.56
CA LYS A 389 -92.73 -67.01 63.46
C LYS A 389 -93.59 -66.71 64.69
N GLY A 390 -94.02 -65.46 64.86
CA GLY A 390 -94.78 -64.96 65.99
C GLY A 390 -93.89 -64.51 67.15
N ASN A 391 -94.19 -63.32 67.68
CA ASN A 391 -93.50 -62.72 68.84
C ASN A 391 -93.84 -63.43 70.16
N ILE A 392 -94.95 -64.17 70.21
CA ILE A 392 -95.33 -65.06 71.31
C ILE A 392 -95.40 -66.48 70.75
N ARG A 393 -94.63 -67.39 71.33
CA ARG A 393 -94.56 -68.80 70.91
C ARG A 393 -94.84 -69.70 72.12
N VAL A 394 -95.85 -70.56 72.00
CA VAL A 394 -96.25 -71.50 73.06
C VAL A 394 -95.76 -72.88 72.66
N TYR A 395 -94.86 -73.43 73.47
CA TYR A 395 -94.29 -74.75 73.30
C TYR A 395 -94.84 -75.73 74.34
N CYS A 396 -95.27 -76.91 73.91
CA CYS A 396 -95.57 -78.00 74.83
C CYS A 396 -94.38 -78.97 74.88
N ARG A 397 -94.04 -79.48 76.08
CA ARG A 397 -93.04 -80.55 76.25
C ARG A 397 -93.61 -81.64 77.14
N VAL A 398 -93.80 -82.82 76.59
CA VAL A 398 -94.20 -84.01 77.35
C VAL A 398 -92.93 -84.62 77.94
N ARG A 399 -92.84 -84.75 79.27
CA ARG A 399 -91.69 -85.43 79.90
C ARG A 399 -91.82 -86.96 79.79
N PRO A 400 -90.71 -87.73 79.77
CA PRO A 400 -90.77 -89.17 79.94
C PRO A 400 -91.26 -89.56 81.34
N PHE A 401 -91.87 -90.75 81.43
CA PHE A 401 -92.20 -91.40 82.70
C PHE A 401 -90.93 -91.68 83.51
N LEU A 402 -90.96 -91.36 84.82
CA LEU A 402 -89.87 -91.68 85.74
C LEU A 402 -89.88 -93.19 86.06
N PRO A 403 -88.74 -93.78 86.49
CA PRO A 403 -88.71 -95.13 87.03
C PRO A 403 -89.78 -95.32 88.12
N GLY A 404 -90.59 -96.37 88.00
CA GLY A 404 -91.72 -96.65 88.89
C GLY A 404 -93.07 -96.02 88.51
N GLN A 405 -93.15 -95.20 87.45
CA GLN A 405 -94.44 -94.72 86.91
C GLN A 405 -94.98 -95.68 85.84
N ASP A 406 -96.28 -96.01 85.88
CA ASP A 406 -96.89 -96.93 84.91
C ASP A 406 -97.08 -96.28 83.53
N LYS A 407 -96.35 -96.82 82.54
CA LYS A 407 -96.41 -96.41 81.14
C LYS A 407 -97.77 -96.68 80.49
N LYS A 408 -98.59 -97.60 81.03
CA LYS A 408 -99.94 -97.90 80.52
C LYS A 408 -100.97 -96.82 80.83
N SER A 409 -100.68 -95.93 81.79
CA SER A 409 -101.56 -94.83 82.19
C SER A 409 -101.34 -93.53 81.39
N THR A 410 -100.79 -93.61 80.17
CA THR A 410 -100.64 -92.42 79.32
C THR A 410 -102.00 -91.84 78.93
N THR A 411 -102.11 -90.52 79.03
CA THR A 411 -103.28 -89.73 78.60
C THR A 411 -103.03 -89.05 77.24
N VAL A 412 -101.87 -89.29 76.62
CA VAL A 412 -101.47 -88.73 75.31
C VAL A 412 -101.55 -89.82 74.26
N ASP A 413 -102.39 -89.59 73.24
CA ASP A 413 -102.63 -90.55 72.14
C ASP A 413 -101.79 -90.21 70.90
N TYR A 414 -101.62 -88.91 70.59
CA TYR A 414 -100.95 -88.45 69.38
C TYR A 414 -100.19 -87.15 69.61
N ILE A 415 -99.00 -87.08 69.02
CA ILE A 415 -98.16 -85.88 68.91
C ILE A 415 -97.90 -85.68 67.41
N GLY A 416 -98.45 -84.61 66.84
CA GLY A 416 -98.30 -84.25 65.44
C GLY A 416 -97.17 -83.25 65.21
N GLU A 417 -96.47 -83.42 64.10
CA GLU A 417 -95.32 -82.58 63.70
C GLU A 417 -95.70 -81.09 63.56
N ASN A 418 -96.95 -80.81 63.19
CA ASN A 418 -97.55 -79.47 63.08
C ASN A 418 -97.90 -78.81 64.44
N GLY A 419 -97.31 -79.27 65.55
CA GLY A 419 -97.55 -78.74 66.89
C GLY A 419 -98.89 -79.14 67.52
N GLU A 420 -99.46 -80.26 67.08
CA GLU A 420 -100.78 -80.74 67.54
C GLU A 420 -100.61 -81.86 68.58
N LEU A 421 -101.43 -81.82 69.64
CA LEU A 421 -101.37 -82.76 70.77
C LEU A 421 -102.78 -83.28 71.07
N LEU A 422 -102.98 -84.59 70.97
CA LEU A 422 -104.24 -85.25 71.33
C LEU A 422 -104.14 -85.88 72.73
N ILE A 423 -105.02 -85.46 73.62
CA ILE A 423 -105.14 -85.93 75.01
C ILE A 423 -106.47 -86.65 75.18
N SER A 424 -106.45 -87.86 75.75
CA SER A 424 -107.60 -88.77 75.83
C SER A 424 -107.89 -89.16 77.27
N ASN A 425 -109.01 -88.68 77.79
CA ASN A 425 -109.41 -88.86 79.18
C ASN A 425 -110.06 -90.25 79.39
N PRO A 426 -109.42 -91.19 80.11
CA PRO A 426 -109.95 -92.55 80.30
C PRO A 426 -111.26 -92.58 81.11
N PHE A 427 -111.63 -91.48 81.77
CA PHE A 427 -112.88 -91.35 82.54
C PHE A 427 -114.04 -90.76 81.73
N LYS A 428 -113.89 -90.57 80.40
CA LYS A 428 -114.95 -90.07 79.51
C LYS A 428 -115.00 -90.87 78.21
N GLN A 429 -116.19 -91.33 77.83
CA GLN A 429 -116.41 -92.10 76.61
C GLN A 429 -116.94 -91.21 75.47
N GLY A 430 -116.68 -91.61 74.22
CA GLY A 430 -117.12 -90.87 73.02
C GLY A 430 -116.26 -89.65 72.70
N LYS A 431 -116.79 -88.74 71.87
CA LYS A 431 -116.03 -87.56 71.38
C LYS A 431 -115.54 -86.65 72.52
N ASP A 432 -116.28 -86.55 73.63
CA ASP A 432 -115.90 -85.77 74.81
C ASP A 432 -114.76 -86.37 75.65
N GLY A 433 -114.30 -87.59 75.31
CA GLY A 433 -113.09 -88.19 75.86
C GLY A 433 -111.80 -87.55 75.31
N HIS A 434 -111.81 -87.11 74.05
CA HIS A 434 -110.63 -86.60 73.35
C HIS A 434 -110.58 -85.07 73.36
N ARG A 435 -109.37 -84.51 73.55
CA ARG A 435 -109.10 -83.06 73.47
C ARG A 435 -107.84 -82.82 72.66
N MET A 436 -107.99 -82.12 71.54
CA MET A 436 -106.89 -81.67 70.71
C MET A 436 -106.46 -80.26 71.12
N PHE A 437 -105.15 -80.06 71.31
CA PHE A 437 -104.52 -78.77 71.58
C PHE A 437 -103.53 -78.45 70.46
N LYS A 438 -103.36 -77.17 70.13
CA LYS A 438 -102.40 -76.71 69.13
C LYS A 438 -101.42 -75.72 69.73
N PHE A 439 -100.15 -75.91 69.40
CA PHE A 439 -98.97 -75.20 69.90
C PHE A 439 -98.06 -74.82 68.73
N ASN A 440 -97.06 -73.97 68.95
CA ASN A 440 -96.04 -73.70 67.93
C ASN A 440 -95.17 -74.94 67.66
N LYS A 441 -94.94 -75.78 68.69
CA LYS A 441 -94.32 -77.11 68.59
C LYS A 441 -94.68 -77.95 69.81
N VAL A 442 -94.70 -79.27 69.65
CA VAL A 442 -94.87 -80.25 70.74
C VAL A 442 -93.62 -81.13 70.78
N PHE A 443 -92.85 -81.02 71.86
CA PHE A 443 -91.68 -81.85 72.10
C PHE A 443 -92.08 -83.17 72.77
N SER A 444 -91.57 -84.27 72.23
CA SER A 444 -91.90 -85.62 72.66
C SER A 444 -91.21 -86.00 73.99
N PRO A 445 -91.62 -87.10 74.64
CA PRO A 445 -90.90 -87.70 75.77
C PRO A 445 -89.43 -88.06 75.49
N PHE A 446 -89.04 -88.16 74.22
CA PHE A 446 -87.69 -88.51 73.78
C PHE A 446 -86.86 -87.28 73.37
N SER A 447 -87.48 -86.10 73.27
CA SER A 447 -86.82 -84.90 72.74
C SER A 447 -85.79 -84.32 73.70
N SER A 448 -84.55 -84.29 73.23
CA SER A 448 -83.36 -83.90 73.97
C SER A 448 -83.34 -82.42 74.36
N GLN A 449 -82.47 -82.10 75.30
CA GLN A 449 -82.18 -80.71 75.71
C GLN A 449 -81.65 -79.87 74.53
N ALA A 450 -80.94 -80.51 73.59
CA ALA A 450 -80.41 -79.86 72.40
C ALA A 450 -81.50 -79.54 71.36
N GLU A 451 -82.45 -80.45 71.10
CA GLU A 451 -83.61 -80.17 70.23
C GLU A 451 -84.47 -79.02 70.76
N VAL A 452 -84.75 -79.01 72.07
CA VAL A 452 -85.53 -77.95 72.72
C VAL A 452 -84.81 -76.61 72.61
N PHE A 453 -83.51 -76.59 72.86
CA PHE A 453 -82.73 -75.36 72.70
C PHE A 453 -82.65 -74.90 71.24
N SER A 454 -82.49 -75.81 70.27
CA SER A 454 -82.34 -75.47 68.85
C SER A 454 -83.53 -74.70 68.27
N ASP A 455 -84.75 -74.93 68.77
CA ASP A 455 -85.96 -74.20 68.31
C ASP A 455 -86.05 -72.79 68.93
N ILE A 456 -85.55 -72.64 70.15
CA ILE A 456 -85.62 -71.41 70.96
C ILE A 456 -84.40 -70.51 70.71
N GLN A 457 -83.25 -71.08 70.32
CA GLN A 457 -81.98 -70.39 70.08
C GLN A 457 -82.09 -69.18 69.15
N PRO A 458 -82.84 -69.20 68.02
CA PRO A 458 -83.01 -68.02 67.18
C PRO A 458 -83.70 -66.86 67.91
N LEU A 459 -84.67 -67.15 68.78
CA LEU A 459 -85.32 -66.11 69.59
C LEU A 459 -84.35 -65.55 70.63
N ILE A 460 -83.56 -66.41 71.30
CA ILE A 460 -82.53 -65.99 72.26
C ILE A 460 -81.49 -65.08 71.61
N ARG A 461 -81.03 -65.40 70.40
CA ARG A 461 -80.00 -64.62 69.70
C ARG A 461 -80.44 -63.20 69.35
N SER A 462 -81.74 -62.90 69.25
CA SER A 462 -82.26 -61.55 69.02
C SER A 462 -81.90 -60.54 70.14
N VAL A 463 -81.47 -60.97 71.34
CA VAL A 463 -80.94 -60.04 72.35
C VAL A 463 -79.66 -59.32 71.87
N LEU A 464 -78.88 -59.95 70.98
CA LEU A 464 -77.68 -59.36 70.38
C LEU A 464 -78.01 -58.26 69.36
N ASP A 465 -79.26 -58.23 68.89
CA ASP A 465 -79.80 -57.21 67.99
C ASP A 465 -80.62 -56.15 68.75
N GLY A 466 -80.62 -56.19 70.10
CA GLY A 466 -81.29 -55.23 70.97
C GLY A 466 -82.73 -55.57 71.37
N PHE A 467 -83.23 -56.77 71.06
CA PHE A 467 -84.60 -57.18 71.41
C PHE A 467 -84.71 -57.77 72.82
N ASN A 468 -85.77 -57.43 73.54
CA ASN A 468 -86.09 -58.04 74.83
C ASN A 468 -86.72 -59.43 74.62
N VAL A 469 -86.12 -60.46 75.23
CA VAL A 469 -86.56 -61.86 75.09
C VAL A 469 -86.92 -62.42 76.46
N CYS A 470 -88.07 -63.09 76.57
CA CYS A 470 -88.53 -63.72 77.81
C CYS A 470 -88.97 -65.16 77.56
N ILE A 471 -88.54 -66.09 78.43
CA ILE A 471 -88.79 -67.54 78.31
C ILE A 471 -89.40 -68.04 79.62
N PHE A 472 -90.64 -68.51 79.55
CA PHE A 472 -91.37 -69.05 80.70
C PHE A 472 -91.52 -70.57 80.62
N ALA A 473 -91.21 -71.27 81.72
CA ALA A 473 -91.53 -72.68 81.88
C ALA A 473 -92.75 -72.85 82.80
N TYR A 474 -93.89 -73.26 82.24
CA TYR A 474 -95.16 -73.41 82.95
C TYR A 474 -95.53 -74.89 83.25
N GLY A 475 -96.52 -75.09 84.12
CA GLY A 475 -97.08 -76.41 84.47
C GLY A 475 -96.94 -76.77 85.95
N GLN A 476 -97.53 -77.90 86.35
CA GLN A 476 -97.56 -78.36 87.74
C GLN A 476 -96.18 -78.72 88.34
N THR A 477 -96.13 -78.96 89.65
CA THR A 477 -94.97 -79.59 90.29
C THR A 477 -94.74 -80.99 89.69
N GLY A 478 -93.47 -81.32 89.42
CA GLY A 478 -93.10 -82.58 88.75
C GLY A 478 -93.33 -82.63 87.22
N SER A 479 -93.72 -81.53 86.56
CA SER A 479 -93.92 -81.51 85.09
C SER A 479 -92.63 -81.51 84.26
N GLY A 480 -91.52 -81.01 84.82
CA GLY A 480 -90.24 -80.85 84.10
C GLY A 480 -89.77 -79.40 83.88
N LYS A 481 -90.36 -78.40 84.55
CA LYS A 481 -89.93 -76.98 84.47
C LYS A 481 -88.42 -76.80 84.67
N THR A 482 -87.91 -77.17 85.85
CA THR A 482 -86.48 -77.04 86.22
C THR A 482 -85.56 -77.89 85.33
N TYR A 483 -86.02 -79.10 84.95
CA TYR A 483 -85.32 -79.96 83.99
C TYR A 483 -85.14 -79.27 82.63
N THR A 484 -86.11 -78.47 82.19
CA THR A 484 -86.04 -77.76 80.90
C THR A 484 -85.16 -76.50 80.98
N MET A 485 -85.28 -75.71 82.04
CA MET A 485 -84.51 -74.46 82.18
C MET A 485 -83.06 -74.70 82.60
N SER A 486 -82.83 -75.56 83.61
CA SER A 486 -81.49 -75.82 84.17
C SER A 486 -80.85 -77.10 83.64
N GLY A 487 -81.63 -78.17 83.45
CA GLY A 487 -81.14 -79.51 83.12
C GLY A 487 -81.13 -80.48 84.32
N PRO A 488 -81.05 -81.80 84.08
CA PRO A 488 -80.94 -82.80 85.15
C PRO A 488 -79.56 -82.91 85.80
N SER A 489 -78.51 -82.35 85.17
CA SER A 489 -77.11 -82.49 85.60
C SER A 489 -76.29 -81.27 85.17
N THR A 490 -75.11 -81.11 85.77
CA THR A 490 -74.10 -80.10 85.40
C THR A 490 -73.36 -80.43 84.11
N SER A 491 -73.56 -81.62 83.53
CA SER A 491 -72.93 -82.04 82.26
C SER A 491 -73.38 -81.16 81.08
N LYS A 492 -72.45 -80.83 80.16
CA LYS A 492 -72.73 -80.00 78.97
C LYS A 492 -73.73 -80.64 77.98
N GLN A 493 -73.97 -81.95 78.10
CA GLN A 493 -75.01 -82.66 77.34
C GLN A 493 -76.39 -82.48 77.98
N ASP A 494 -76.46 -82.42 79.32
CA ASP A 494 -77.69 -82.29 80.09
C ASP A 494 -78.20 -80.84 80.26
N TRP A 495 -77.32 -79.85 80.08
CA TRP A 495 -77.62 -78.42 80.23
C TRP A 495 -78.99 -78.04 79.64
N GLY A 496 -79.82 -77.39 80.46
CA GLY A 496 -81.09 -76.81 80.03
C GLY A 496 -80.90 -75.51 79.24
N VAL A 497 -82.03 -74.86 78.93
CA VAL A 497 -82.08 -73.63 78.14
C VAL A 497 -81.14 -72.54 78.69
N ASN A 498 -81.06 -72.36 80.01
CA ASN A 498 -80.28 -71.27 80.62
C ASN A 498 -78.77 -71.38 80.32
N TYR A 499 -78.15 -72.53 80.61
CA TYR A 499 -76.72 -72.72 80.39
C TYR A 499 -76.37 -72.76 78.89
N ARG A 500 -77.26 -73.31 78.06
CA ARG A 500 -77.08 -73.29 76.60
C ARG A 500 -77.17 -71.88 76.03
N ALA A 501 -78.13 -71.07 76.50
CA ALA A 501 -78.29 -69.67 76.11
C ALA A 501 -77.04 -68.85 76.46
N LEU A 502 -76.58 -68.91 77.72
CA LEU A 502 -75.41 -68.17 78.16
C LEU A 502 -74.15 -68.61 77.40
N ASN A 503 -73.91 -69.91 77.24
CA ASN A 503 -72.77 -70.41 76.46
C ASN A 503 -72.83 -69.92 75.01
N ASP A 504 -73.98 -69.99 74.34
CA ASP A 504 -74.13 -69.54 72.95
C ASP A 504 -73.89 -68.03 72.79
N LEU A 505 -74.41 -67.21 73.71
CA LEU A 505 -74.18 -65.77 73.72
C LEU A 505 -72.72 -65.42 73.99
N PHE A 506 -72.03 -66.11 74.90
CA PHE A 506 -70.59 -65.92 75.14
C PHE A 506 -69.72 -66.41 73.96
N ASP A 507 -70.04 -67.55 73.34
CA ASP A 507 -69.32 -68.06 72.16
C ASP A 507 -69.46 -67.07 70.98
N ILE A 508 -70.66 -66.53 70.75
CA ILE A 508 -70.89 -65.48 69.73
C ILE A 508 -70.11 -64.21 70.10
N SER A 509 -70.17 -63.77 71.35
CA SER A 509 -69.44 -62.58 71.83
C SER A 509 -67.93 -62.69 71.58
N LEU A 510 -67.33 -63.83 71.93
CA LEU A 510 -65.91 -64.12 71.68
C LEU A 510 -65.59 -64.16 70.18
N SER A 511 -66.45 -64.77 69.35
CA SER A 511 -66.25 -64.82 67.89
C SER A 511 -66.33 -63.44 67.22
N ARG A 512 -67.09 -62.50 67.79
CA ARG A 512 -67.35 -61.15 67.25
C ARG A 512 -66.50 -60.05 67.88
N ARG A 513 -65.64 -60.38 68.86
CA ARG A 513 -64.85 -59.42 69.67
C ARG A 513 -64.01 -58.40 68.89
N ASN A 514 -63.65 -58.70 67.64
CA ASN A 514 -62.86 -57.81 66.77
C ASN A 514 -63.70 -56.70 66.13
N ALA A 515 -65.04 -56.81 66.15
CA ALA A 515 -65.98 -55.87 65.54
C ALA A 515 -67.02 -55.32 66.54
N PHE A 516 -67.30 -56.05 67.62
CA PHE A 516 -68.28 -55.68 68.63
C PHE A 516 -67.71 -55.85 70.04
N SER A 517 -67.95 -54.85 70.91
CA SER A 517 -67.74 -54.98 72.36
C SER A 517 -69.07 -55.31 73.02
N TYR A 518 -69.05 -56.25 73.97
CA TYR A 518 -70.24 -56.71 74.70
C TYR A 518 -70.02 -56.59 76.21
N GLU A 519 -71.03 -56.10 76.91
CA GLU A 519 -71.11 -56.09 78.37
C GLU A 519 -72.26 -57.00 78.80
N VAL A 520 -72.05 -57.83 79.82
CA VAL A 520 -73.01 -58.86 80.24
C VAL A 520 -73.17 -58.81 81.75
N GLY A 521 -74.22 -58.13 82.21
CA GLY A 521 -74.68 -58.16 83.60
C GLY A 521 -75.73 -59.26 83.81
N VAL A 522 -75.66 -59.95 84.94
CA VAL A 522 -76.66 -60.96 85.35
C VAL A 522 -77.25 -60.61 86.70
N GLN A 523 -78.56 -60.86 86.82
CA GLN A 523 -79.35 -60.69 88.04
C GLN A 523 -80.21 -61.94 88.22
N MET A 524 -80.35 -62.44 89.44
CA MET A 524 -81.16 -63.63 89.73
C MET A 524 -82.12 -63.34 90.90
N VAL A 525 -83.41 -63.62 90.70
CA VAL A 525 -84.49 -63.20 91.62
C VAL A 525 -85.50 -64.33 91.81
N GLU A 526 -85.96 -64.52 93.04
CA GLU A 526 -87.10 -65.33 93.43
C GLU A 526 -88.30 -64.41 93.70
N ILE A 527 -89.50 -64.81 93.26
CA ILE A 527 -90.76 -64.18 93.65
C ILE A 527 -91.61 -65.24 94.33
N TYR A 528 -91.95 -65.03 95.61
CA TYR A 528 -92.72 -65.96 96.42
C TYR A 528 -93.76 -65.20 97.24
N ASN A 529 -95.04 -65.52 97.04
CA ASN A 529 -96.17 -64.86 97.72
C ASN A 529 -96.09 -63.32 97.63
N GLU A 530 -95.95 -62.80 96.41
CA GLU A 530 -95.74 -61.39 96.05
C GLU A 530 -94.53 -60.70 96.71
N GLN A 531 -93.63 -61.44 97.37
CA GLN A 531 -92.36 -60.93 97.88
C GLN A 531 -91.22 -61.23 96.91
N VAL A 532 -90.44 -60.20 96.60
CA VAL A 532 -89.27 -60.27 95.72
C VAL A 532 -88.01 -60.48 96.55
N ARG A 533 -87.15 -61.42 96.14
CA ARG A 533 -85.91 -61.80 96.83
C ARG A 533 -84.75 -61.89 95.85
N ASP A 534 -83.67 -61.17 96.13
CA ASP A 534 -82.38 -61.30 95.44
C ASP A 534 -81.72 -62.64 95.80
N LEU A 535 -81.30 -63.42 94.81
CA LEU A 535 -80.63 -64.72 94.96
C LEU A 535 -79.10 -64.63 94.79
N LEU A 536 -78.55 -63.46 94.44
CA LEU A 536 -77.11 -63.20 94.35
C LEU A 536 -76.56 -62.44 95.57
N SER A 537 -77.44 -61.92 96.43
CA SER A 537 -77.05 -61.24 97.67
C SER A 537 -76.67 -62.23 98.78
N ASN A 538 -75.56 -61.95 99.47
CA ASN A 538 -75.15 -62.68 100.68
C ASN A 538 -75.89 -62.24 101.95
N ASP A 539 -76.74 -61.20 101.89
CA ASP A 539 -77.58 -60.80 103.03
C ASP A 539 -78.69 -61.84 103.27
N ILE A 540 -78.52 -62.64 104.32
CA ILE A 540 -79.55 -63.59 104.80
C ILE A 540 -80.78 -62.83 105.35
N ALA A 541 -80.61 -61.57 105.76
CA ALA A 541 -81.71 -60.70 106.15
C ALA A 541 -82.60 -60.38 104.93
N GLN A 542 -83.89 -60.72 105.02
CA GLN A 542 -84.88 -60.46 103.98
C GLN A 542 -85.07 -58.95 103.74
N LYS A 543 -84.25 -58.38 102.85
CA LYS A 543 -84.50 -57.05 102.28
C LYS A 543 -85.78 -57.12 101.45
N HIS A 544 -86.88 -56.70 102.07
CA HIS A 544 -88.15 -56.44 101.38
C HIS A 544 -87.89 -55.40 100.29
N LEU A 545 -87.80 -55.85 99.04
CA LEU A 545 -87.46 -55.01 97.90
C LEU A 545 -88.66 -54.13 97.53
N ALA A 546 -88.72 -52.96 98.16
CA ALA A 546 -89.65 -51.91 97.79
C ALA A 546 -89.46 -51.51 96.31
N TYR A 547 -90.55 -51.14 95.63
CA TYR A 547 -90.52 -50.65 94.26
C TYR A 547 -89.49 -49.51 94.10
N GLY A 548 -88.45 -49.75 93.29
CA GLY A 548 -87.36 -48.80 93.03
C GLY A 548 -86.07 -49.04 93.81
N ALA A 549 -85.98 -50.05 94.67
CA ALA A 549 -84.70 -50.43 95.29
C ALA A 549 -83.70 -51.01 94.25
N PRO A 550 -82.42 -50.60 94.27
CA PRO A 550 -81.42 -51.14 93.35
C PRO A 550 -81.11 -52.61 93.68
N LEU A 551 -81.06 -53.42 92.63
CA LEU A 551 -80.80 -54.86 92.70
C LEU A 551 -79.33 -55.14 92.35
N ASN A 552 -78.72 -56.19 92.92
CA ASN A 552 -77.33 -56.51 92.65
C ASN A 552 -77.16 -57.05 91.23
N LEU A 553 -76.51 -56.27 90.37
CA LEU A 553 -76.09 -56.69 89.04
C LEU A 553 -74.68 -57.28 89.13
N MET A 554 -74.52 -58.56 88.80
CA MET A 554 -73.21 -59.20 88.71
C MET A 554 -72.62 -58.98 87.30
N ASP A 555 -71.54 -58.21 87.20
CA ASP A 555 -70.76 -58.08 85.97
C ASP A 555 -70.04 -59.41 85.65
N LEU A 556 -70.34 -60.00 84.50
CA LEU A 556 -69.63 -61.16 83.98
C LEU A 556 -68.54 -60.80 82.96
N SER A 557 -68.40 -59.52 82.55
CA SER A 557 -67.31 -59.09 81.66
C SER A 557 -65.92 -59.35 82.26
N SER A 558 -65.81 -59.31 83.58
CA SER A 558 -64.59 -59.66 84.32
C SER A 558 -64.25 -61.16 84.20
N GLN A 559 -65.25 -62.05 84.19
CA GLN A 559 -65.05 -63.49 83.93
C GLN A 559 -64.78 -63.78 82.45
N MET A 560 -65.43 -63.06 81.52
CA MET A 560 -65.13 -63.15 80.09
C MET A 560 -63.66 -62.82 79.78
N ARG A 561 -63.08 -61.80 80.44
CA ARG A 561 -61.66 -61.44 80.29
C ARG A 561 -60.72 -62.59 80.69
N ALA A 562 -60.98 -63.23 81.84
CA ALA A 562 -60.21 -64.39 82.30
C ALA A 562 -60.35 -65.60 81.35
N TYR A 563 -61.58 -65.88 80.87
CA TYR A 563 -61.84 -66.97 79.92
C TYR A 563 -61.17 -66.71 78.55
N THR A 564 -61.07 -65.44 78.14
CA THR A 564 -60.36 -65.03 76.91
C THR A 564 -58.85 -65.26 77.04
N GLN A 565 -58.25 -64.92 78.18
CA GLN A 565 -56.82 -65.14 78.44
C GLN A 565 -56.46 -66.63 78.49
N LEU A 566 -57.28 -67.46 79.16
CA LEU A 566 -57.08 -68.91 79.21
C LEU A 566 -57.06 -69.55 77.82
N ASN A 567 -58.00 -69.18 76.94
CA ASN A 567 -58.05 -69.72 75.58
C ASN A 567 -56.92 -69.18 74.67
N GLN A 568 -56.33 -68.00 74.97
CA GLN A 568 -55.12 -67.53 74.28
C GLN A 568 -53.86 -68.31 74.67
N HIS A 569 -53.83 -68.95 75.84
CA HIS A 569 -52.75 -69.86 76.27
C HIS A 569 -52.92 -71.32 75.81
N GLN A 570 -53.95 -71.63 75.00
CA GLN A 570 -54.12 -72.93 74.33
C GLN A 570 -53.99 -72.86 72.81
N MET A 571 -53.51 -71.73 72.27
CA MET A 571 -53.38 -71.50 70.81
C MET A 571 -52.01 -70.93 70.39
N PHE A 572 -50.99 -71.15 71.23
CA PHE A 572 -49.57 -70.86 71.00
C PHE A 572 -48.72 -72.00 71.57
#